data_AF-A0A2W2ER22-F1
#
_entry.id   AF-A0A2W2ER22-F1
#
_cell.length_a   1.000
_cell.length_b   1.000
_cell.length_c   1.000
_cell.angle_alpha   90.00
_cell.angle_beta   90.00
_cell.angle_gamma   90.00
#
_symmetry.space_group_name_H-M   'P 1'
#
loop_
_entity.id
_entity.type
_entity.pdbx_description
1 polymer ?
#
loop_
_entity_poly.entity_id
_entity_poly.type
_entity_poly.pdbx_seq_one_letter_code
_entity_poly.pdbx_strand_id
1 'polypeptide(L)' 'MDRLAPPRDPRHRRTPVHHHAATRPTSGCAGLTLYKVIRELQLLLATWTGACPTCHRRLKPLRRNSHQQT' A
#
# COMPACT_ATOMS: atom_id res chain seq x y z
N MET A 1 -19.95 -60.42 -11.18
CA MET A 1 -18.75 -59.62 -10.82
C MET A 1 -18.47 -58.72 -12.00
N ASP A 2 -19.22 -57.63 -12.08
CA ASP A 2 -19.28 -56.81 -13.30
C ASP A 2 -18.30 -55.66 -13.17
N ARG A 3 -17.12 -55.84 -13.76
CA ARG A 3 -16.07 -54.83 -13.80
C ARG A 3 -16.37 -53.88 -14.96
N LEU A 4 -16.87 -52.69 -14.66
CA LEU A 4 -17.01 -51.61 -15.63
C LEU A 4 -15.62 -51.25 -16.20
N ALA A 5 -15.52 -51.18 -17.53
CA ALA A 5 -14.29 -50.81 -18.22
C ALA A 5 -13.88 -49.37 -17.84
N PRO A 6 -12.59 -49.09 -17.60
CA PRO A 6 -12.14 -47.73 -17.28
C PRO A 6 -12.47 -46.76 -18.43
N PRO A 7 -12.84 -45.50 -18.12
CA PRO A 7 -13.04 -44.47 -19.14
C PRO A 7 -11.79 -44.32 -20.01
N ARG A 8 -11.94 -44.54 -21.32
CA ARG A 8 -10.83 -44.59 -22.30
C ARG A 8 -10.44 -43.22 -22.87
N ASP A 9 -10.84 -42.13 -22.21
CA ASP A 9 -10.52 -40.80 -22.72
C ASP A 9 -9.22 -40.28 -22.06
N PRO A 10 -8.13 -40.08 -22.82
CA PRO A 10 -6.96 -39.38 -22.32
C PRO A 10 -7.38 -37.93 -22.11
N ARG A 11 -7.78 -37.60 -20.87
CA ARG A 11 -8.13 -36.23 -20.46
C ARG A 11 -7.09 -35.28 -21.04
N HIS A 12 -7.49 -34.50 -22.03
CA HIS A 12 -6.72 -33.36 -22.51
C HIS A 12 -6.62 -32.38 -21.35
N ARG A 13 -5.54 -32.53 -20.57
CA ARG A 13 -5.23 -31.66 -19.45
C ARG A 13 -5.02 -30.28 -20.06
N ARG A 14 -5.93 -29.34 -19.75
CA ARG A 14 -5.73 -27.94 -20.14
C ARG A 14 -4.35 -27.49 -19.68
N THR A 15 -3.65 -26.78 -20.55
CA THR A 15 -2.37 -26.14 -20.22
C THR A 15 -2.54 -25.36 -18.91
N PRO A 16 -1.66 -25.56 -17.91
CA PRO A 16 -1.71 -24.79 -16.69
C PRO A 16 -1.65 -23.30 -17.02
N VAL A 17 -2.66 -22.53 -16.58
CA VAL A 17 -2.63 -21.08 -16.69
C VAL A 17 -1.62 -20.57 -15.67
N HIS A 18 -0.56 -19.91 -16.13
CA HIS A 18 0.38 -19.23 -15.25
C HIS A 18 -0.35 -18.10 -14.52
N HIS A 19 -0.50 -18.20 -13.20
CA HIS A 19 -0.95 -17.08 -12.39
C HIS A 19 0.13 -16.00 -12.39
N HIS A 20 -0.18 -14.84 -12.95
CA HIS A 20 0.69 -13.67 -12.80
C HIS A 20 0.82 -13.33 -11.32
N ALA A 21 2.06 -13.09 -10.87
CA ALA A 21 2.32 -12.66 -9.51
C ALA A 21 1.49 -11.40 -9.19
N ALA A 22 0.88 -11.38 -8.01
CA ALA A 22 0.11 -10.23 -7.55
C ALA A 22 0.96 -8.96 -7.64
N THR A 23 0.40 -7.90 -8.20
CA THR A 23 1.04 -6.58 -8.23
C THR A 23 1.44 -6.20 -6.82
N ARG A 24 2.72 -5.84 -6.64
CA ARG A 24 3.33 -5.45 -5.36
C ARG A 24 2.40 -4.48 -4.61
N PRO A 25 2.22 -4.63 -3.28
CA PRO A 25 1.31 -3.79 -2.52
C PRO A 25 1.61 -2.31 -2.73
N THR A 26 0.59 -1.59 -3.20
CA THR A 26 0.62 -0.18 -3.63
C THR A 26 0.63 0.82 -2.47
N SER A 27 0.75 0.37 -1.22
CA SER A 27 0.74 1.31 -0.10
C SER A 27 2.09 2.01 -0.04
N GLY A 28 2.09 3.34 0.07
CA GLY A 28 3.31 4.13 0.32
C GLY A 28 4.03 3.74 1.62
N CYS A 29 3.36 2.94 2.46
CA CYS A 29 3.91 2.36 3.67
C CYS A 29 4.57 0.98 3.47
N ALA A 30 4.48 0.38 2.29
CA ALA A 30 5.09 -0.91 1.98
C ALA A 30 6.63 -0.79 2.01
N GLY A 31 7.25 -1.32 3.07
CA GLY A 31 8.70 -1.24 3.31
C GLY A 31 9.12 -0.14 4.29
N LEU A 32 8.17 0.53 4.97
CA LEU A 32 8.50 1.38 6.10
C LEU A 32 8.74 0.51 7.35
N THR A 33 9.87 0.76 8.03
CA THR A 33 10.09 0.22 9.37
C THR A 33 9.16 0.92 10.36
N LEU A 34 8.89 0.29 11.51
CA LEU A 34 8.09 0.89 12.59
C LEU A 34 8.50 2.35 12.89
N TYR A 35 9.81 2.62 12.95
CA TYR A 35 10.33 3.97 13.20
C TYR A 35 10.03 4.97 12.07
N LYS A 36 10.00 4.52 10.81
CA LYS A 36 9.59 5.39 9.70
C LYS A 36 8.10 5.72 9.78
N VAL A 37 7.25 4.76 10.13
CA VAL A 37 5.81 4.99 10.34
C VAL A 37 5.58 6.01 11.47
N ILE A 38 6.29 5.86 12.59
CA ILE A 38 6.20 6.81 13.71
C ILE A 38 6.62 8.22 13.29
N ARG A 39 7.69 8.35 12.50
CA ARG A 39 8.17 9.65 11.99
C ARG A 39 7.12 10.34 11.11
N GLU A 40 6.53 9.62 10.17
CA GLU A 40 5.48 10.17 9.29
C GLU A 40 4.23 10.57 10.07
N LEU A 41 3.81 9.73 11.02
CA LEU A 41 2.67 10.04 11.88
C LEU A 41 2.91 11.27 12.75
N GLN A 42 4.10 11.41 13.33
CA GLN A 42 4.48 12.60 14.11
C GLN A 42 4.46 13.87 13.27
N LEU A 43 4.94 13.80 12.02
CA LEU A 43 4.89 14.93 11.10
C LEU A 43 3.44 15.35 10.81
N LEU A 44 2.58 14.38 10.47
CA LEU A 44 1.16 14.65 10.22
C LEU A 44 0.46 15.28 11.44
N LEU A 45 0.65 14.71 12.62
CA LEU A 45 0.07 15.25 13.85
C LEU A 45 0.59 16.65 14.18
N ALA A 46 1.88 16.90 13.97
CA ALA A 46 2.50 18.20 14.22
C ALA A 46 1.96 19.27 13.24
N THR A 47 1.86 18.95 11.95
CA THR A 47 1.21 19.86 10.98
C THR A 47 -0.25 20.14 11.33
N TRP A 48 -0.99 19.14 11.79
CA TRP A 48 -2.39 19.30 12.16
C TRP A 48 -2.58 20.13 13.44
N THR A 49 -1.69 19.99 14.41
CA THR A 49 -1.69 20.75 15.67
C THR A 49 -1.02 22.14 15.53
N GLY A 50 -0.49 22.46 14.36
CA GLY A 50 0.23 23.70 14.11
C GLY A 50 1.51 23.79 14.95
N ALA A 51 2.21 22.67 15.15
CA ALA A 51 3.47 22.60 15.86
C ALA A 51 4.57 21.95 15.00
N CYS A 52 5.82 22.26 15.31
CA CYS A 52 7.00 21.65 14.69
C CYS A 52 7.30 20.32 15.39
N PRO A 53 7.40 19.17 14.69
CA PRO A 53 7.63 17.89 15.34
C PRO A 53 9.05 17.77 15.93
N THR A 54 10.02 18.48 15.37
CA THR A 54 11.42 18.43 15.81
C THR A 54 11.70 19.35 17.00
N CYS A 55 11.02 20.49 17.03
CA CYS A 55 11.30 21.59 17.95
C CYS A 55 10.16 21.86 18.93
N HIS A 56 9.06 21.11 18.84
CA HIS A 56 7.83 21.19 19.65
C HIS A 56 7.24 22.60 19.81
N ARG A 57 7.64 23.53 18.95
CA ARG A 57 7.19 24.92 18.99
C ARG A 57 5.96 25.08 18.11
N ARG A 58 4.97 25.86 18.57
CA ARG A 58 3.84 26.25 17.70
C ARG A 58 4.37 26.98 16.47
N LEU A 59 4.03 26.46 15.30
CA LEU A 59 4.25 27.08 14.01
C LEU A 59 3.34 28.31 13.95
N LYS A 60 3.93 29.49 13.79
CA LYS A 60 3.15 30.68 13.44
C LYS A 60 2.60 30.44 12.04
N PRO A 61 1.29 30.63 11.79
CA PRO A 61 0.74 30.45 10.45
C PRO A 61 1.53 31.34 9.49
N LEU A 62 2.17 30.73 8.50
CA LEU A 62 2.73 31.49 7.39
C LEU A 62 1.53 32.18 6.75
N ARG A 63 1.56 33.51 6.66
CA ARG A 63 0.59 34.27 5.85
C ARG A 63 0.64 33.67 4.45
N ARG A 64 -0.38 32.88 4.11
CA ARG A 64 -0.60 32.37 2.76
C ARG A 64 -0.85 33.61 1.90
N ASN A 65 0.19 34.09 1.22
CA ASN A 65 0.01 35.14 0.22
C ASN A 65 -0.90 34.57 -0.86
N SER A 66 -2.04 35.23 -1.06
CA SER A 66 -3.13 34.90 -1.99
C SER A 66 -2.72 35.04 -3.47
N HIS A 67 -1.47 34.76 -3.82
CA HIS A 67 -0.89 34.91 -5.15
C HIS A 67 -0.74 33.58 -5.92
N GLN A 68 -1.50 32.54 -5.56
CA GLN A 68 -1.82 31.48 -6.55
C GLN A 68 -3.11 31.91 -7.26
N GLN A 69 -2.91 32.89 -8.12
CA GLN A 69 -3.85 33.42 -9.11
C GLN A 69 -3.86 32.46 -10.31
N THR A 70 -5.04 32.36 -10.94
CA THR A 70 -5.46 31.62 -12.16
C THR A 70 -5.79 30.15 -12.01
#